data_AF-A0A6I1QBD4-F1
#
_entry.id   AF-A0A6I1QBD4-F1
#
_cell.length_a   1.000
_cell.length_b   1.000
_cell.length_c   1.000
_cell.angle_alpha   90.00
_cell.angle_beta   90.00
_cell.angle_gamma   90.00
#
_symmetry.space_group_name_H-M   'P 1'
#
loop_
_entity.id
_entity.type
_entity.pdbx_description
1 polymer ?
#
loop_
_entity_poly.entity_id
_entity_poly.type
_entity_poly.pdbx_seq_one_letter_code
_entity_poly.pdbx_strand_id
1 'polypeptide(L)'
;MRNCDLKSIRINGGEGIYPRTFLKFDLSDPDFWDLVQSESANKLHQIQSLLAFKPEVFEPSNNLVWETIITSANQVGISLVENTLNNMYPVENGEVSVDNLLRLGSYETNQAIYKAIGDAVSVYIDFCYKRFIDSSLSDDDYKLMMESLLCGAQLTTARYEPLISAASKLSFHEANEERKKQSAEKAKRAIELQQSLKQVHPTKSDSWLAGRVATKLTDELNAQLADDEKKISVSKKTVQRFFTEDKKKRAVLKVFI
;
A
#
# COMPACT_ATOMS: atom_id res chain seq x y z
N MET A 1 5.74 -17.11 19.99
CA MET A 1 4.76 -16.15 19.45
C MET A 1 5.46 -15.25 18.44
N ARG A 2 5.35 -15.53 17.14
CA ARG A 2 5.75 -14.65 16.03
C ARG A 2 4.76 -14.91 14.90
N ASN A 3 3.82 -14.01 14.65
CA ASN A 3 2.93 -14.05 13.48
C ASN A 3 2.29 -12.68 13.18
N CYS A 4 2.94 -11.58 13.60
CA CYS A 4 2.33 -10.25 13.51
C CYS A 4 2.64 -9.48 12.21
N ASP A 5 3.50 -10.01 11.32
CA ASP A 5 4.00 -9.25 10.16
C ASP A 5 3.51 -9.76 8.79
N LEU A 6 2.69 -10.79 8.74
CA LEU A 6 2.16 -11.29 7.46
C LEU A 6 1.09 -10.33 6.92
N LYS A 7 1.30 -9.79 5.73
CA LYS A 7 0.36 -8.93 5.02
C LYS A 7 -0.46 -9.70 3.99
N SER A 8 -1.51 -9.06 3.48
CA SER A 8 -2.29 -9.50 2.33
C SER A 8 -1.40 -9.66 1.09
N ILE A 9 -1.92 -10.38 0.09
CA ILE A 9 -1.36 -10.49 -1.25
C ILE A 9 -2.22 -9.63 -2.18
N ARG A 10 -1.57 -8.80 -2.99
CA ARG A 10 -2.24 -8.03 -4.06
C ARG A 10 -2.60 -8.94 -5.23
N ILE A 11 -3.53 -8.50 -6.08
CA ILE A 11 -3.94 -9.22 -7.30
C ILE A 11 -2.75 -9.59 -8.20
N ASN A 12 -1.71 -8.74 -8.24
CA ASN A 12 -0.49 -9.00 -9.02
C ASN A 12 0.55 -9.89 -8.30
N GLY A 13 0.17 -10.53 -7.20
CA GLY A 13 1.02 -11.43 -6.40
C GLY A 13 2.03 -10.74 -5.47
N GLY A 14 2.10 -9.40 -5.46
CA GLY A 14 2.99 -8.69 -4.56
C GLY A 14 2.44 -8.56 -3.13
N GLU A 15 3.32 -8.32 -2.15
CA GLU A 15 2.90 -7.99 -0.77
C GLU A 15 1.96 -6.77 -0.77
N GLY A 16 0.83 -6.87 -0.09
CA GLY A 16 -0.15 -5.82 0.13
C GLY A 16 0.10 -5.01 1.41
N ILE A 17 -0.86 -4.18 1.80
CA ILE A 17 -0.79 -3.25 2.93
C ILE A 17 -1.68 -3.70 4.09
N TYR A 18 -2.67 -4.56 3.85
CA TYR A 18 -3.57 -5.03 4.91
C TYR A 18 -2.89 -6.12 5.74
N PRO A 19 -3.01 -6.09 7.08
CA PRO A 19 -2.52 -7.19 7.90
C PRO A 19 -3.36 -8.44 7.65
N ARG A 20 -2.75 -9.63 7.65
CA ARG A 20 -3.49 -10.89 7.42
C ARG A 20 -4.58 -11.14 8.45
N THR A 21 -4.43 -10.61 9.67
CA THR A 21 -5.47 -10.67 10.70
C THR A 21 -6.77 -9.98 10.29
N PHE A 22 -6.70 -8.96 9.43
CA PHE A 22 -7.88 -8.30 8.85
C PHE A 22 -8.68 -9.23 7.93
N LEU A 23 -8.02 -10.26 7.36
CA LEU A 23 -8.62 -11.22 6.45
C LEU A 23 -9.10 -12.49 7.15
N LYS A 24 -9.04 -12.55 8.49
CA LYS A 24 -9.47 -13.73 9.25
C LYS A 24 -10.96 -13.98 9.01
N PHE A 25 -11.29 -15.12 8.42
CA PHE A 25 -12.66 -15.57 8.18
C PHE A 25 -12.68 -17.11 8.25
N ASP A 26 -12.46 -17.62 9.46
CA ASP A 26 -12.23 -19.04 9.71
C ASP A 26 -13.53 -19.73 10.13
N LEU A 27 -14.15 -20.45 9.19
CA LEU A 27 -15.41 -21.15 9.39
C LEU A 27 -15.26 -22.49 10.15
N SER A 28 -14.07 -22.82 10.65
CA SER A 28 -13.87 -24.01 11.49
C SER A 28 -14.37 -23.82 12.94
N ASP A 29 -14.58 -22.57 13.36
CA ASP A 29 -15.17 -22.22 14.65
C ASP A 29 -16.71 -22.36 14.57
N PRO A 30 -17.33 -23.29 15.34
CA PRO A 30 -18.76 -23.54 15.27
C PRO A 30 -19.64 -22.34 15.62
N ASP A 31 -19.24 -21.54 16.62
CA ASP A 31 -20.04 -20.38 17.06
C ASP A 31 -20.00 -19.28 15.98
N PHE A 32 -18.83 -19.10 15.36
CA PHE A 32 -18.68 -18.18 14.24
C PHE A 32 -19.42 -18.68 12.98
N TRP A 33 -19.41 -19.99 12.74
CA TRP A 33 -20.13 -20.62 11.65
C TRP A 33 -21.64 -20.38 11.75
N ASP A 34 -22.25 -20.64 12.92
CA ASP A 34 -23.68 -20.46 13.13
C ASP A 34 -24.10 -19.00 12.87
N LEU A 35 -23.29 -18.03 13.31
CA LEU A 35 -23.48 -16.61 13.01
C LEU A 35 -23.45 -16.35 11.51
N VAL A 36 -22.39 -16.80 10.82
CA VAL A 36 -22.20 -16.60 9.37
C VAL A 36 -23.37 -17.22 8.58
N GLN A 37 -23.83 -18.41 8.97
CA GLN A 37 -24.94 -19.08 8.32
C GLN A 37 -26.25 -18.30 8.47
N SER A 38 -26.54 -17.81 9.69
CA SER A 38 -27.71 -16.97 9.95
C SER A 38 -27.66 -15.66 9.16
N GLU A 39 -26.49 -14.99 9.13
CA GLU A 39 -26.29 -13.77 8.36
C GLU A 39 -26.44 -14.02 6.86
N SER A 40 -25.95 -15.15 6.35
CA SER A 40 -26.09 -15.52 4.95
C SER A 40 -27.53 -15.78 4.52
N ALA A 41 -28.31 -16.49 5.36
CA ALA A 41 -29.73 -16.69 5.10
C ALA A 41 -30.49 -15.36 5.07
N ASN A 42 -30.21 -14.47 6.03
CA ASN A 42 -30.80 -13.13 6.05
C ASN A 42 -30.38 -12.32 4.81
N LYS A 43 -29.10 -12.38 4.41
CA LYS A 43 -28.61 -11.66 3.24
C LYS A 43 -29.29 -12.13 1.96
N LEU A 44 -29.46 -13.44 1.77
CA LEU A 44 -30.18 -13.98 0.62
C LEU A 44 -31.64 -13.48 0.61
N HIS A 45 -32.32 -13.48 1.75
CA HIS A 45 -33.68 -12.95 1.86
C HIS A 45 -33.76 -11.47 1.46
N GLN A 46 -32.80 -10.64 1.91
CA GLN A 46 -32.73 -9.24 1.52
C GLN A 46 -32.55 -9.07 0.00
N ILE A 47 -31.65 -9.85 -0.60
CA ILE A 47 -31.39 -9.86 -2.06
C ILE A 47 -32.67 -10.24 -2.82
N GLN A 48 -33.31 -11.34 -2.43
CA GLN A 48 -34.55 -11.82 -3.06
C GLN A 48 -35.66 -10.79 -3.01
N SER A 49 -35.82 -10.13 -1.86
CA SER A 49 -36.82 -9.06 -1.69
C SER A 49 -36.51 -7.87 -2.59
N LEU A 50 -35.25 -7.43 -2.64
CA LEU A 50 -34.85 -6.32 -3.51
C LEU A 50 -35.03 -6.67 -4.99
N LEU A 51 -34.66 -7.87 -5.43
CA LEU A 51 -34.87 -8.30 -6.82
C LEU A 51 -36.36 -8.32 -7.19
N ALA A 52 -37.23 -8.74 -6.28
CA ALA A 52 -38.67 -8.82 -6.52
C ALA A 52 -39.36 -7.44 -6.55
N PHE A 53 -38.99 -6.54 -5.64
CA PHE A 53 -39.72 -5.27 -5.43
C PHE A 53 -39.01 -4.04 -5.99
N LYS A 54 -37.68 -4.09 -6.11
CA LYS A 54 -36.80 -2.98 -6.50
C LYS A 54 -35.57 -3.44 -7.30
N PRO A 55 -35.75 -4.15 -8.42
CA PRO A 55 -34.63 -4.65 -9.22
C PRO A 55 -33.70 -3.53 -9.72
N GLU A 56 -34.22 -2.30 -9.87
CA GLU A 56 -33.45 -1.14 -10.34
C GLU A 56 -32.25 -0.78 -9.46
N VAL A 57 -32.20 -1.25 -8.21
CA VAL A 57 -31.03 -1.05 -7.34
C VAL A 57 -29.81 -1.81 -7.84
N PHE A 58 -30.01 -2.92 -8.56
CA PHE A 58 -28.93 -3.73 -9.12
C PHE A 58 -28.54 -3.33 -10.55
N GLU A 59 -29.09 -2.23 -11.07
CA GLU A 59 -28.76 -1.69 -12.38
C GLU A 59 -27.60 -0.68 -12.29
N PRO A 60 -26.42 -0.95 -12.89
CA PRO A 60 -25.26 -0.07 -12.79
C PRO A 60 -25.55 1.37 -13.26
N SER A 61 -26.36 1.53 -14.30
CA SER A 61 -26.71 2.85 -14.85
C SER A 61 -27.53 3.71 -13.90
N ASN A 62 -28.15 3.12 -12.87
CA ASN A 62 -29.03 3.83 -11.95
C ASN A 62 -28.36 4.15 -10.61
N ASN A 63 -27.24 3.50 -10.28
CA ASN A 63 -26.60 3.63 -8.99
C ASN A 63 -25.07 3.54 -9.08
N LEU A 64 -24.40 4.69 -8.91
CA LEU A 64 -22.94 4.81 -8.95
C LEU A 64 -22.22 3.93 -7.91
N VAL A 65 -22.86 3.72 -6.74
CA VAL A 65 -22.31 2.89 -5.67
C VAL A 65 -22.24 1.44 -6.15
N TRP A 66 -23.35 0.95 -6.71
CA TRP A 66 -23.44 -0.40 -7.26
C TRP A 66 -22.54 -0.59 -8.48
N GLU A 67 -22.49 0.40 -9.38
CA GLU A 67 -21.55 0.41 -10.50
C GLU A 67 -20.10 0.27 -10.04
N THR A 68 -19.72 0.96 -8.96
CA THR A 68 -18.37 0.88 -8.37
C THR A 68 -18.07 -0.52 -7.82
N ILE A 69 -19.05 -1.14 -7.16
CA ILE A 69 -18.93 -2.51 -6.63
C ILE A 69 -18.77 -3.51 -7.78
N ILE A 70 -19.65 -3.46 -8.79
CA ILE A 70 -19.57 -4.34 -9.97
C ILE A 70 -18.25 -4.16 -10.70
N THR A 71 -17.83 -2.91 -10.92
CA THR A 71 -16.56 -2.63 -11.62
C THR A 71 -15.39 -3.26 -10.88
N SER A 72 -15.37 -3.17 -9.55
CA SER A 72 -14.32 -3.77 -8.72
C SER A 72 -14.38 -5.30 -8.74
N ALA A 73 -15.57 -5.89 -8.71
CA ALA A 73 -15.77 -7.34 -8.79
C ALA A 73 -15.34 -7.91 -10.15
N ASN A 74 -15.72 -7.26 -11.25
CA ASN A 74 -15.35 -7.69 -12.60
C ASN A 74 -13.83 -7.68 -12.81
N GLN A 75 -13.10 -6.75 -12.19
CA GLN A 75 -11.63 -6.68 -12.25
C GLN A 75 -10.95 -7.90 -11.63
N VAL A 76 -11.60 -8.58 -10.70
CA VAL A 76 -11.12 -9.83 -10.06
C VAL A 76 -11.83 -11.07 -10.59
N GLY A 77 -12.55 -10.94 -11.71
CA GLY A 77 -13.21 -12.06 -12.39
C GLY A 77 -14.53 -12.52 -11.75
N ILE A 78 -15.15 -11.71 -10.89
CA ILE A 78 -16.42 -12.02 -10.24
C ILE A 78 -17.54 -11.22 -10.89
N SER A 79 -18.53 -11.93 -11.44
CA SER A 79 -19.71 -11.31 -12.04
C SER A 79 -20.85 -11.24 -11.02
N LEU A 80 -21.16 -10.04 -10.54
CA LEU A 80 -22.28 -9.79 -9.61
C LEU A 80 -23.58 -9.53 -10.37
N VAL A 81 -24.12 -10.59 -10.97
CA VAL A 81 -25.42 -10.59 -11.67
C VAL A 81 -26.49 -11.28 -10.82
N GLU A 82 -27.77 -11.16 -11.20
CA GLU A 82 -28.90 -11.76 -10.47
C GLU A 82 -28.65 -13.23 -10.08
N ASN A 83 -28.22 -14.07 -11.02
CA ASN A 83 -27.92 -15.48 -10.75
C ASN A 83 -26.79 -15.67 -9.73
N THR A 84 -25.84 -14.73 -9.62
CA THR A 84 -24.77 -14.82 -8.63
C THR A 84 -25.24 -14.31 -7.26
N LEU A 85 -26.10 -13.30 -7.24
CA LEU A 85 -26.59 -12.69 -6.01
C LEU A 85 -27.65 -13.56 -5.32
N ASN A 86 -28.54 -14.16 -6.10
CA ASN A 86 -29.72 -14.87 -5.62
C ASN A 86 -29.45 -16.36 -5.34
N ASN A 87 -28.29 -16.71 -4.79
CA ASN A 87 -27.93 -18.08 -4.48
C ASN A 87 -27.18 -18.19 -3.15
N MET A 88 -27.34 -19.34 -2.52
CA MET A 88 -26.44 -19.84 -1.48
C MET A 88 -25.38 -20.71 -2.14
N TYR A 89 -24.16 -20.62 -1.66
CA TYR A 89 -23.00 -21.29 -2.23
C TYR A 89 -22.49 -22.37 -1.27
N PRO A 90 -22.32 -23.60 -1.75
CA PRO A 90 -21.83 -24.68 -0.91
C PRO A 90 -20.38 -24.47 -0.50
N VAL A 91 -20.10 -24.71 0.77
CA VAL A 91 -18.77 -24.74 1.41
C VAL A 91 -18.68 -26.01 2.26
N GLU A 92 -17.49 -26.37 2.75
CA GLU A 92 -17.23 -27.66 3.41
C GLU A 92 -18.25 -28.01 4.52
N ASN A 93 -18.73 -27.01 5.27
CA ASN A 93 -19.62 -27.18 6.42
C ASN A 93 -21.06 -26.68 6.20
N GLY A 94 -21.46 -26.33 4.97
CA GLY A 94 -22.82 -25.88 4.68
C GLY A 94 -22.90 -24.94 3.49
N GLU A 95 -23.69 -23.86 3.60
CA GLU A 95 -23.85 -22.89 2.52
C GLU A 95 -23.74 -21.44 3.02
N VAL A 96 -23.21 -20.56 2.18
CA VAL A 96 -23.04 -19.12 2.48
C VAL A 96 -23.53 -18.25 1.34
N SER A 97 -23.93 -17.02 1.66
CA SER A 97 -24.28 -15.98 0.70
C SER A 97 -23.05 -15.45 -0.05
N VAL A 98 -23.27 -14.77 -1.18
CA VAL A 98 -22.20 -14.24 -2.04
C VAL A 98 -21.19 -13.33 -1.30
N ASP A 99 -21.62 -12.50 -0.35
CA ASP A 99 -20.72 -11.64 0.42
C ASP A 99 -19.81 -12.46 1.35
N ASN A 100 -20.35 -13.48 2.01
CA ASN A 100 -19.58 -14.39 2.86
C ASN A 100 -18.69 -15.34 2.04
N LEU A 101 -19.11 -15.74 0.84
CA LEU A 101 -18.26 -16.44 -0.12
C LEU A 101 -17.04 -15.59 -0.49
N LEU A 102 -17.22 -14.29 -0.70
CA LEU A 102 -16.13 -13.37 -1.00
C LEU A 102 -15.18 -13.17 0.20
N ARG A 103 -15.71 -13.10 1.42
CA ARG A 103 -14.90 -13.06 2.65
C ARG A 103 -14.08 -14.34 2.84
N LEU A 104 -14.68 -15.50 2.58
CA LEU A 104 -13.98 -16.79 2.58
C LEU A 104 -12.89 -16.83 1.52
N GLY A 105 -13.19 -16.43 0.27
CA GLY A 105 -12.20 -16.35 -0.79
C GLY A 105 -11.05 -15.40 -0.46
N SER A 106 -11.31 -14.32 0.30
CA SER A 106 -10.26 -13.44 0.83
C SER A 106 -9.34 -14.14 1.82
N TYR A 107 -9.89 -14.96 2.72
CA TYR A 107 -9.14 -15.73 3.70
C TYR A 107 -8.26 -16.80 3.03
N GLU A 108 -8.82 -17.52 2.06
CA GLU A 108 -8.12 -18.58 1.31
C GLU A 108 -7.00 -18.04 0.42
N THR A 109 -7.29 -16.99 -0.35
CA THR A 109 -6.32 -16.40 -1.29
C THR A 109 -5.38 -15.38 -0.63
N ASN A 110 -5.68 -14.98 0.61
CA ASN A 110 -5.04 -13.89 1.33
C ASN A 110 -5.11 -12.53 0.58
N GLN A 111 -6.11 -12.33 -0.29
CA GLN A 111 -6.27 -11.09 -1.05
C GLN A 111 -7.39 -10.21 -0.47
N ALA A 112 -7.04 -9.00 -0.04
CA ALA A 112 -7.95 -8.08 0.66
C ALA A 112 -9.11 -7.57 -0.20
N ILE A 113 -8.94 -7.57 -1.53
CA ILE A 113 -9.96 -7.09 -2.47
C ILE A 113 -11.26 -7.90 -2.38
N TYR A 114 -11.19 -9.23 -2.21
CA TYR A 114 -12.39 -10.06 -2.09
C TYR A 114 -13.19 -9.70 -0.84
N LYS A 115 -12.54 -9.53 0.31
CA LYS A 115 -13.20 -9.10 1.55
C LYS A 115 -13.84 -7.71 1.37
N ALA A 116 -13.11 -6.78 0.75
CA ALA A 116 -13.62 -5.42 0.54
C ALA A 116 -14.85 -5.39 -0.38
N ILE A 117 -14.89 -6.24 -1.42
CA ILE A 117 -16.08 -6.41 -2.26
C ILE A 117 -17.22 -7.04 -1.46
N GLY A 118 -16.95 -8.12 -0.70
CA GLY A 118 -17.96 -8.77 0.13
C GLY A 118 -18.59 -7.82 1.16
N ASP A 119 -17.76 -7.04 1.86
CA ASP A 119 -18.22 -6.03 2.80
C ASP A 119 -19.06 -4.95 2.11
N ALA A 120 -18.63 -4.45 0.95
CA ALA A 120 -19.37 -3.44 0.20
C ALA A 120 -20.73 -3.97 -0.30
N VAL A 121 -20.78 -5.19 -0.83
CA VAL A 121 -22.02 -5.87 -1.24
C VAL A 121 -22.96 -6.00 -0.05
N SER A 122 -22.46 -6.49 1.08
CA SER A 122 -23.24 -6.72 2.29
C SER A 122 -23.88 -5.43 2.81
N VAL A 123 -23.08 -4.36 2.94
CA VAL A 123 -23.53 -3.05 3.43
C VAL A 123 -24.49 -2.39 2.44
N TYR A 124 -24.17 -2.42 1.14
CA TYR A 124 -25.04 -1.87 0.10
C TYR A 124 -26.44 -2.49 0.12
N ILE A 125 -26.52 -3.83 0.13
CA ILE A 125 -27.79 -4.56 0.18
C ILE A 125 -28.57 -4.22 1.45
N ASP A 126 -27.89 -4.14 2.60
CA ASP A 126 -28.55 -3.82 3.86
C ASP A 126 -29.19 -2.43 3.83
N PHE A 127 -28.48 -1.42 3.34
CA PHE A 127 -29.03 -0.07 3.20
C PHE A 127 -30.18 0.02 2.19
N CYS A 128 -30.05 -0.63 1.04
CA CYS A 128 -31.13 -0.71 0.06
C CYS A 128 -32.36 -1.39 0.66
N TYR A 129 -32.18 -2.52 1.34
CA TYR A 129 -33.27 -3.24 1.98
C TYR A 129 -33.97 -2.39 3.05
N LYS A 130 -33.19 -1.77 3.94
CA LYS A 130 -33.72 -0.89 4.99
C LYS A 130 -34.47 0.32 4.43
N ARG A 131 -34.00 0.89 3.31
CA ARG A 131 -34.64 2.05 2.69
C ARG A 131 -35.90 1.70 1.89
N PHE A 132 -35.88 0.59 1.16
CA PHE A 132 -36.90 0.31 0.15
C PHE A 132 -37.90 -0.79 0.52
N ILE A 133 -37.52 -1.71 1.42
CA ILE A 133 -38.37 -2.83 1.83
C ILE A 133 -38.86 -2.61 3.27
N ASP A 134 -37.93 -2.50 4.22
CA ASP A 134 -38.24 -2.40 5.66
C ASP A 134 -38.65 -0.98 6.07
N SER A 135 -38.30 0.04 5.27
CA SER A 135 -38.59 1.45 5.54
C SER A 135 -38.07 1.97 6.89
N SER A 136 -37.05 1.30 7.46
CA SER A 136 -36.41 1.66 8.72
C SER A 136 -35.28 2.69 8.58
N LEU A 137 -34.90 3.02 7.34
CA LEU A 137 -33.88 4.01 7.03
C LEU A 137 -34.49 5.22 6.30
N SER A 138 -34.28 6.42 6.85
CA SER A 138 -34.77 7.66 6.24
C SER A 138 -34.06 7.96 4.92
N ASP A 139 -34.64 8.83 4.09
CA ASP A 139 -34.05 9.21 2.81
C ASP A 139 -32.72 9.95 2.98
N ASP A 140 -32.64 10.83 3.99
CA ASP A 140 -31.43 11.60 4.30
C ASP A 140 -30.32 10.69 4.83
N ASP A 141 -30.65 9.74 5.72
CA ASP A 141 -29.68 8.77 6.23
C ASP A 141 -29.22 7.83 5.11
N TYR A 142 -30.12 7.37 4.24
CA TYR A 142 -29.78 6.53 3.10
C TYR A 142 -28.80 7.24 2.14
N LYS A 143 -29.05 8.52 1.82
CA LYS A 143 -28.14 9.33 1.00
C LYS A 143 -26.77 9.46 1.65
N LEU A 144 -26.72 9.82 2.95
CA LEU A 144 -25.47 9.95 3.69
C LEU A 144 -24.67 8.63 3.71
N MET A 145 -25.36 7.50 3.89
CA MET A 145 -24.75 6.18 3.88
C MET A 145 -24.22 5.78 2.50
N MET A 146 -24.96 6.10 1.43
CA MET A 146 -24.50 5.86 0.06
C MET A 146 -23.29 6.73 -0.32
N GLU A 147 -23.28 8.00 0.09
CA GLU A 147 -22.12 8.88 -0.04
C GLU A 147 -20.92 8.33 0.74
N SER A 148 -21.15 7.83 1.96
CA SER A 148 -20.11 7.21 2.78
C SER A 148 -19.55 5.93 2.15
N LEU A 149 -20.36 5.15 1.43
CA LEU A 149 -19.89 3.98 0.68
C LEU A 149 -19.03 4.39 -0.53
N LEU A 150 -19.42 5.44 -1.26
CA LEU A 150 -18.63 6.01 -2.37
C LEU A 150 -17.30 6.58 -1.88
N CYS A 151 -17.32 7.28 -0.74
CA CYS A 151 -16.13 7.74 -0.04
C CYS A 151 -15.41 6.61 0.73
N GLY A 152 -15.93 5.39 0.67
CA GLY A 152 -15.48 4.25 1.45
C GLY A 152 -14.02 3.92 1.19
N ALA A 153 -13.21 4.04 2.23
CA ALA A 153 -11.77 3.85 2.13
C ALA A 153 -11.39 2.41 1.78
N GLN A 154 -12.13 1.40 2.25
CA GLN A 154 -11.69 -0.01 2.15
C GLN A 154 -11.72 -0.56 0.73
N LEU A 155 -12.86 -0.46 0.02
CA LEU A 155 -12.96 -0.94 -1.38
C LEU A 155 -12.00 -0.18 -2.29
N THR A 156 -11.97 1.15 -2.18
CA THR A 156 -11.07 2.02 -2.94
C THR A 156 -9.60 1.70 -2.65
N THR A 157 -9.23 1.56 -1.38
CA THR A 157 -7.84 1.27 -0.98
C THR A 157 -7.42 -0.14 -1.39
N ALA A 158 -8.29 -1.15 -1.25
CA ALA A 158 -7.99 -2.50 -1.72
C ALA A 158 -7.86 -2.56 -3.25
N ARG A 159 -8.71 -1.83 -3.97
CA ARG A 159 -8.66 -1.73 -5.43
C ARG A 159 -7.37 -1.06 -5.93
N TYR A 160 -6.98 0.05 -5.31
CA TYR A 160 -5.79 0.81 -5.70
C TYR A 160 -4.53 0.41 -4.92
N GLU A 161 -4.58 -0.64 -4.12
CA GLU A 161 -3.45 -1.17 -3.35
C GLU A 161 -2.19 -1.37 -4.19
N PRO A 162 -2.25 -1.84 -5.47
CA PRO A 162 -1.07 -1.89 -6.33
C PRO A 162 -0.44 -0.53 -6.62
N LEU A 163 -1.25 0.51 -6.85
CA LEU A 163 -0.78 1.88 -7.10
C LEU A 163 -0.26 2.54 -5.82
N ILE A 164 -0.96 2.38 -4.70
CA ILE A 164 -0.53 2.87 -3.38
C ILE A 164 0.82 2.25 -3.01
N SER A 165 0.96 0.94 -3.22
CA SER A 165 2.21 0.22 -2.98
C SER A 165 3.30 0.60 -3.98
N ALA A 166 2.97 0.92 -5.23
CA ALA A 166 3.94 1.42 -6.20
C ALA A 166 4.42 2.82 -5.81
N ALA A 167 3.51 3.69 -5.36
CA ALA A 167 3.81 5.03 -4.88
C ALA A 167 4.65 5.00 -3.60
N SER A 168 4.36 4.11 -2.64
CA SER A 168 5.19 3.95 -1.44
C SER A 168 6.57 3.35 -1.76
N LYS A 169 6.67 2.49 -2.78
CA LYS A 169 7.96 2.01 -3.32
C LYS A 169 8.74 3.07 -4.08
N LEU A 170 8.19 4.27 -4.36
CA LEU A 170 8.95 5.46 -4.77
C LEU A 170 9.83 6.04 -3.63
N SER A 171 10.32 5.17 -2.75
CA SER A 171 11.56 5.25 -1.96
C SER A 171 12.78 5.85 -2.70
N PHE A 172 12.69 6.14 -4.00
CA PHE A 172 13.61 7.04 -4.69
C PHE A 172 13.76 8.38 -3.99
N HIS A 173 12.72 8.96 -3.37
CA HIS A 173 12.90 10.23 -2.66
C HIS A 173 13.76 10.05 -1.41
N GLU A 174 13.40 9.12 -0.54
CA GLU A 174 14.14 8.86 0.71
C GLU A 174 15.55 8.33 0.47
N ALA A 175 15.73 7.39 -0.47
CA ALA A 175 17.04 6.91 -0.87
C ALA A 175 17.88 7.99 -1.58
N ASN A 176 17.26 8.93 -2.30
CA ASN A 176 17.97 10.05 -2.92
C ASN A 176 18.31 11.14 -1.89
N GLU A 177 17.44 11.44 -0.93
CA GLU A 177 17.74 12.35 0.19
C GLU A 177 18.87 11.78 1.06
N GLU A 178 18.83 10.50 1.38
CA GLU A 178 19.91 9.84 2.12
C GLU A 178 21.22 9.81 1.32
N ARG A 179 21.17 9.53 0.01
CA ARG A 179 22.35 9.66 -0.89
C ARG A 179 22.89 11.09 -0.95
N LYS A 180 22.02 12.11 -0.97
CA LYS A 180 22.42 13.52 -0.95
C LYS A 180 23.10 13.86 0.38
N LYS A 181 22.53 13.44 1.51
CA LYS A 181 23.07 13.64 2.85
C LYS A 181 24.46 13.00 2.98
N GLN A 182 24.59 11.72 2.62
CA GLN A 182 25.87 11.01 2.63
C GLN A 182 26.91 11.65 1.69
N SER A 183 26.47 12.15 0.53
CA SER A 183 27.35 12.87 -0.41
C SER A 183 27.85 14.20 0.18
N ALA A 184 26.98 14.94 0.87
CA ALA A 184 27.34 16.20 1.53
C ALA A 184 28.32 15.98 2.69
N GLU A 185 28.10 14.94 3.51
CA GLU A 185 29.01 14.56 4.60
C GLU A 185 30.39 14.15 4.07
N LYS A 186 30.44 13.33 3.01
CA LYS A 186 31.70 12.95 2.33
C LYS A 186 32.43 14.17 1.78
N ALA A 187 31.72 15.13 1.17
CA ALA A 187 32.32 16.36 0.67
C ALA A 187 32.90 17.21 1.81
N LYS A 188 32.17 17.37 2.92
CA LYS A 188 32.65 18.10 4.11
C LYS A 188 33.92 17.46 4.67
N ARG A 189 33.91 16.14 4.89
CA ARG A 189 35.07 15.40 5.40
C ARG A 189 36.28 15.48 4.46
N ALA A 190 36.05 15.43 3.15
CA ALA A 190 37.12 15.59 2.16
C ALA A 190 37.81 16.96 2.26
N ILE A 191 37.05 18.03 2.49
CA ILE A 191 37.58 19.40 2.63
C ILE A 191 38.37 19.55 3.93
N GLU A 192 37.90 19.00 5.05
CA GLU A 192 38.63 18.97 6.32
C GLU A 192 39.98 18.25 6.19
N LEU A 193 39.97 17.08 5.54
CA LEU A 193 41.19 16.32 5.24
C LEU A 193 42.12 17.07 4.28
N GLN A 194 41.58 17.82 3.32
CA GLN A 194 42.38 18.66 2.43
C GLN A 194 43.08 19.79 3.20
N GLN A 195 42.36 20.48 4.09
CA GLN A 195 42.91 21.61 4.86
C GLN A 195 44.04 21.15 5.79
N SER A 196 43.82 20.05 6.52
CA SER A 196 44.86 19.45 7.38
C SER A 196 46.09 19.01 6.58
N LEU A 197 45.89 18.35 5.43
CA LEU A 197 47.01 17.94 4.58
C LEU A 197 47.74 19.13 3.93
N LYS A 198 47.05 20.24 3.63
CA LYS A 198 47.68 21.47 3.13
C LYS A 198 48.55 22.16 4.17
N GLN A 199 48.16 22.13 5.44
CA GLN A 199 48.99 22.68 6.53
C GLN A 199 50.32 21.93 6.64
N VAL A 200 50.29 20.60 6.51
CA VAL A 200 51.49 19.74 6.62
C VAL A 200 52.30 19.71 5.31
N HIS A 201 51.63 19.86 4.16
CA HIS A 201 52.25 19.78 2.84
C HIS A 201 51.86 20.98 1.95
N PRO A 202 52.31 22.20 2.27
CA PRO A 202 51.82 23.44 1.64
C PRO A 202 52.14 23.55 0.15
N THR A 203 53.18 22.88 -0.34
CA THR A 203 53.64 22.95 -1.74
C THR A 203 53.00 21.89 -2.65
N LYS A 204 52.17 20.99 -2.12
CA LYS A 204 51.58 19.89 -2.91
C LYS A 204 50.33 20.36 -3.65
N SER A 205 50.19 19.90 -4.89
CA SER A 205 49.04 20.23 -5.74
C SER A 205 47.74 19.60 -5.23
N ASP A 206 46.60 20.21 -5.55
CA ASP A 206 45.28 19.66 -5.22
C ASP A 206 45.05 18.26 -5.81
N SER A 207 45.68 17.95 -6.94
CA SER A 207 45.66 16.61 -7.54
C SER A 207 46.41 15.60 -6.66
N TRP A 208 47.53 15.98 -6.08
CA TRP A 208 48.27 15.11 -5.16
C TRP A 208 47.48 14.89 -3.86
N LEU A 209 46.93 15.96 -3.30
CA LEU A 209 46.11 15.93 -2.08
C LEU A 209 44.85 15.07 -2.25
N ALA A 210 44.16 15.20 -3.39
CA ALA A 210 42.95 14.43 -3.67
C ALA A 210 43.20 12.91 -3.70
N GLY A 211 44.39 12.48 -4.16
CA GLY A 211 44.76 11.07 -4.13
C GLY A 211 44.85 10.52 -2.71
N ARG A 212 45.46 11.27 -1.79
CA ARG A 212 45.61 10.87 -0.38
C ARG A 212 44.30 10.94 0.40
N VAL A 213 43.49 11.96 0.13
CA VAL A 213 42.15 12.08 0.72
C VAL A 213 41.24 10.95 0.24
N ALA A 214 41.32 10.56 -1.04
CA ALA A 214 40.55 9.43 -1.57
C ALA A 214 40.89 8.10 -0.88
N THR A 215 42.18 7.82 -0.65
CA THR A 215 42.61 6.64 0.11
C THR A 215 42.08 6.69 1.54
N LYS A 216 42.29 7.79 2.26
CA LYS A 216 41.80 7.92 3.65
C LYS A 216 40.29 7.76 3.79
N LEU A 217 39.51 8.38 2.90
CA LEU A 217 38.05 8.24 2.91
C LEU A 217 37.62 6.80 2.59
N THR A 218 38.33 6.12 1.69
CA THR A 218 38.08 4.71 1.37
C THR A 218 38.35 3.82 2.59
N ASP A 219 39.44 4.07 3.31
CA ASP A 219 39.80 3.31 4.51
C ASP A 219 38.80 3.58 5.65
N GLU A 220 38.45 4.85 5.91
CA GLU A 220 37.46 5.26 6.92
C GLU A 220 36.07 4.61 6.64
N LEU A 221 35.63 4.58 5.39
CA LEU A 221 34.35 3.99 5.01
C LEU A 221 34.33 2.48 5.16
N ASN A 222 35.42 1.79 4.79
CA ASN A 222 35.49 0.34 4.88
C ASN A 222 35.75 -0.18 6.30
N ALA A 223 36.31 0.64 7.20
CA ALA A 223 36.48 0.28 8.60
C ALA A 223 35.16 0.18 9.38
N GLN A 224 34.07 0.72 8.82
CA GLN A 224 32.74 0.72 9.43
C GLN A 224 31.83 -0.38 8.87
N LEU A 225 32.29 -1.15 7.89
CA LEU A 225 31.51 -2.22 7.24
C LEU A 225 31.66 -3.54 8.01
N ALA A 226 30.60 -4.36 8.02
CA ALA A 226 30.68 -5.73 8.50
C ALA A 226 31.48 -6.61 7.51
N ASP A 227 32.01 -7.75 7.99
CA ASP A 227 32.92 -8.62 7.21
C ASP A 227 32.29 -9.18 5.90
N ASP A 228 30.96 -9.21 5.82
CA ASP A 228 30.18 -9.70 4.67
C ASP A 228 29.73 -8.59 3.70
N GLU A 229 30.02 -7.32 4.00
CA GLU A 229 29.60 -6.20 3.19
C GLU A 229 30.59 -5.84 2.07
N LYS A 230 30.04 -5.37 0.94
CA LYS A 230 30.83 -5.01 -0.25
C LYS A 230 31.67 -3.76 0.02
N LYS A 231 33.00 -3.90 -0.03
CA LYS A 231 33.94 -2.78 0.09
C LYS A 231 33.65 -1.65 -0.90
N ILE A 232 33.70 -0.43 -0.39
CA ILE A 232 33.43 0.82 -1.10
C ILE A 232 34.77 1.44 -1.50
N SER A 233 34.86 2.05 -2.68
CA SER A 233 36.05 2.80 -3.12
C SER A 233 35.69 4.24 -3.48
N VAL A 234 36.45 5.22 -2.99
CA VAL A 234 36.31 6.62 -3.37
C VAL A 234 37.36 6.98 -4.42
N SER A 235 36.91 7.50 -5.56
CA SER A 235 37.84 7.88 -6.64
C SER A 235 38.51 9.24 -6.37
N LYS A 236 39.78 9.38 -6.77
CA LYS A 236 40.49 10.66 -6.78
C LYS A 236 39.73 11.75 -7.55
N LYS A 237 39.09 11.41 -8.67
CA LYS A 237 38.29 12.36 -9.48
C LYS A 237 37.11 12.92 -8.69
N THR A 238 36.43 12.07 -7.91
CA THR A 238 35.32 12.48 -7.04
C THR A 238 35.79 13.51 -6.01
N VAL A 239 36.93 13.27 -5.37
CA VAL A 239 37.50 14.19 -4.37
C VAL A 239 37.94 15.52 -4.99
N GLN A 240 38.55 15.50 -6.18
CA GLN A 240 38.91 16.73 -6.91
C GLN A 240 37.69 17.60 -7.22
N ARG A 241 36.54 16.96 -7.53
CA ARG A 241 35.28 17.67 -7.76
C ARG A 241 34.82 18.41 -6.50
N PHE A 242 34.86 17.76 -5.33
CA PHE A 242 34.52 18.40 -4.06
C PHE A 242 35.38 19.65 -3.79
N PHE A 243 36.69 19.57 -4.04
CA PHE A 243 37.59 20.73 -3.86
C PHE A 243 37.24 21.87 -4.81
N THR A 244 36.89 21.54 -6.05
CA THR A 244 36.53 22.54 -7.08
C THR A 244 35.21 23.22 -6.74
N GLU A 245 34.22 22.45 -6.27
CA GLU A 245 32.92 22.97 -5.86
C GLU A 245 33.02 23.85 -4.60
N ASP A 246 33.85 23.48 -3.61
CA ASP A 246 34.12 24.32 -2.42
C ASP A 246 34.78 25.65 -2.81
N LYS A 247 35.78 25.63 -3.70
CA LYS A 247 36.40 26.86 -4.21
C LYS A 247 35.40 27.77 -4.91
N LYS A 248 34.50 27.21 -5.73
CA LYS A 248 33.43 27.98 -6.39
C LYS A 248 32.49 28.61 -5.37
N LYS A 249 32.05 27.87 -4.35
CA LYS A 249 31.18 28.39 -3.27
C LYS A 249 31.85 29.55 -2.52
N ARG A 250 33.13 29.41 -2.17
CA ARG A 250 33.89 30.48 -1.50
C ARG A 250 34.13 31.71 -2.39
N ALA A 251 34.32 31.50 -3.69
CA ALA A 251 34.48 32.59 -4.65
C ALA A 251 33.19 33.40 -4.79
N VAL A 252 32.03 32.73 -4.83
CA VAL A 252 30.72 33.40 -4.85
C VAL A 252 30.49 34.18 -3.57
N LEU A 253 30.79 33.63 -2.40
CA LEU A 253 30.64 34.34 -1.12
C LEU A 253 31.48 35.62 -1.03
N LYS A 254 32.65 35.66 -1.68
CA LYS A 254 33.54 36.83 -1.72
C LYS A 254 33.06 37.96 -2.64
N VAL A 255 32.05 37.72 -3.48
CA VAL A 255 31.46 38.75 -4.37
C VAL A 255 30.30 39.49 -3.66
N PHE A 256 29.78 38.93 -2.56
CA PHE A 256 28.66 39.49 -1.78
C PHE A 256 29.08 40.13 -0.44
N ILE A 257 30.38 40.23 -0.17
CA ILE A 257 30.97 40.94 0.97
C ILE A 257 31.85 42.06 0.41
#